data_AF-A0A7Y4XFL6-F1
#
_entry.id   AF-A0A7Y4XFL6-F1
#
_cell.length_a   1.000
_cell.length_b   1.000
_cell.length_c   1.000
_cell.angle_alpha   90.00
_cell.angle_beta   90.00
_cell.angle_gamma   90.00
#
_symmetry.space_group_name_H-M   'P 1'
#
loop_
_entity.id
_entity.type
_entity.pdbx_description
1 polymer ?
#
loop_
_entity_poly.entity_id
_entity_poly.type
_entity_poly.pdbx_seq_one_letter_code
_entity_poly.pdbx_strand_id
1 'polypeptide(L)'
;MDTYTPISQSSAIIVAFASSKGGVGKSTSCAALAGALCRRGAPVHIIDLDQTRTLHRWYSRFHPNMPNFHVEAVEEANFMGHIRNIYQTHKGFILVDVAGSFAKAMIKQAQLHI
;
A
#
# COMPACT_ATOMS: atom_id res chain seq x y z
N MET A 1 30.84 -0.34 22.76
CA MET A 1 29.52 -0.25 23.40
C MET A 1 28.58 0.27 22.34
N ASP A 2 28.01 -0.64 21.55
CA ASP A 2 27.11 -0.29 20.45
C ASP A 2 25.74 0.00 21.05
N THR A 3 25.31 1.26 20.98
CA THR A 3 23.99 1.68 21.43
C THR A 3 22.96 1.20 20.41
N TYR A 4 22.35 0.05 20.68
CA TYR A 4 21.12 -0.37 20.01
C TYR A 4 20.05 0.70 20.25
N THR A 5 19.73 1.48 19.24
CA THR A 5 18.59 2.39 19.25
C THR A 5 17.37 1.57 18.85
N PRO A 6 16.36 1.40 19.74
CA PRO A 6 15.15 0.69 19.36
C PRO A 6 14.51 1.42 18.18
N ILE A 7 14.30 0.70 17.08
CA ILE A 7 13.49 1.21 15.97
C ILE A 7 12.12 1.50 16.59
N SER A 8 11.72 2.76 16.65
CA SER A 8 10.35 3.12 17.02
C SER A 8 9.41 2.25 16.18
N GLN A 9 8.64 1.36 16.83
CA GLN A 9 7.69 0.52 16.12
C GLN A 9 6.78 1.46 15.32
N SER A 10 6.76 1.27 14.00
CA SER A 10 5.83 2.04 13.17
C SER A 10 4.40 1.69 13.55
N SER A 11 3.56 2.71 13.64
CA SER A 11 2.12 2.56 13.85
C SER A 11 1.35 2.41 12.54
N ALA A 12 2.05 2.24 11.41
CA ALA A 12 1.43 2.05 10.12
C ALA A 12 0.74 0.68 10.02
N ILE A 13 -0.50 0.67 9.53
CA ILE A 13 -1.28 -0.54 9.26
C ILE A 13 -1.19 -0.83 7.76
N ILE A 14 -0.70 -2.02 7.40
CA ILE A 14 -0.63 -2.46 6.00
C ILE A 14 -1.86 -3.30 5.67
N VAL A 15 -2.58 -2.93 4.61
CA VAL A 15 -3.76 -3.66 4.11
C VAL A 15 -3.54 -4.00 2.64
N ALA A 16 -3.49 -5.30 2.32
CA ALA A 16 -3.33 -5.77 0.94
C ALA A 16 -4.67 -6.17 0.33
N PHE A 17 -4.92 -5.71 -0.89
CA PHE A 17 -6.06 -6.10 -1.72
C PHE A 17 -5.59 -7.12 -2.75
N ALA A 18 -5.83 -8.40 -2.46
CA ALA A 18 -5.27 -9.51 -3.20
C ALA A 18 -6.36 -10.46 -3.72
N SER A 19 -6.24 -10.90 -4.98
CA SER A 19 -7.07 -11.96 -5.57
C SER A 19 -6.37 -12.56 -6.78
N SER A 20 -6.56 -13.87 -7.00
CA SER A 20 -6.04 -14.59 -8.17
C SER A 20 -6.81 -14.30 -9.46
N LYS A 21 -7.94 -13.57 -9.39
CA LYS A 21 -8.77 -13.22 -10.55
C LYS A 21 -8.71 -11.71 -10.83
N GLY A 22 -8.63 -11.37 -12.12
CA GLY A 22 -8.86 -10.00 -12.60
C GLY A 22 -10.33 -9.60 -12.49
N GLY A 23 -10.61 -8.29 -12.41
CA GLY A 23 -11.98 -7.77 -12.47
C GLY A 23 -12.85 -7.94 -11.21
N VAL A 24 -12.36 -8.54 -10.12
CA VAL A 24 -13.13 -8.74 -8.87
C VAL A 24 -13.33 -7.49 -8.01
N GLY A 25 -12.83 -6.32 -8.46
CA GLY A 25 -13.01 -5.05 -7.75
C GLY A 25 -11.94 -4.69 -6.72
N LYS A 26 -10.73 -5.28 -6.76
CA LYS A 26 -9.62 -4.95 -5.83
C LYS A 26 -9.31 -3.46 -5.76
N SER A 27 -9.00 -2.86 -6.91
CA SER A 27 -8.72 -1.43 -7.02
C SER A 27 -9.89 -0.57 -6.57
N THR A 28 -11.13 -0.95 -6.92
CA THR A 28 -12.33 -0.24 -6.48
C THR A 28 -12.49 -0.25 -4.97
N SER A 29 -12.34 -1.42 -4.33
CA SER A 29 -12.40 -1.56 -2.87
C SER A 29 -11.26 -0.81 -2.18
N CYS A 30 -10.05 -0.83 -2.78
CA CYS A 30 -8.91 -0.07 -2.28
C CYS A 30 -9.19 1.45 -2.28
N ALA A 31 -9.66 2.00 -3.39
CA ALA A 31 -10.04 3.41 -3.49
C ALA A 31 -11.18 3.78 -2.53
N ALA A 32 -12.19 2.91 -2.40
CA ALA A 32 -13.31 3.13 -1.50
C ALA A 32 -12.88 3.19 -0.03
N LEU A 33 -12.02 2.25 0.40
CA LEU A 33 -11.46 2.25 1.75
C LEU A 33 -10.58 3.48 1.98
N ALA A 34 -9.71 3.81 1.04
CA ALA A 34 -8.85 4.99 1.11
C ALA A 34 -9.68 6.26 1.31
N GLY A 35 -10.71 6.47 0.50
CA GLY A 35 -11.60 7.61 0.63
C GLY A 35 -12.31 7.67 1.98
N ALA A 36 -12.76 6.52 2.51
CA ALA A 36 -13.39 6.45 3.83
C ALA A 36 -12.42 6.80 4.97
N LEU A 37 -11.17 6.33 4.89
CA LEU A 37 -10.11 6.61 5.86
C LEU A 37 -9.69 8.09 5.81
N CYS A 38 -9.46 8.64 4.61
CA CYS A 38 -9.12 10.06 4.42
C CYS A 38 -10.23 10.98 4.95
N ARG A 39 -11.52 10.64 4.73
CA ARG A 39 -12.65 11.41 5.30
C ARG A 39 -12.67 11.43 6.83
N ARG A 40 -12.03 10.46 7.49
CA ARG A 40 -11.87 10.40 8.95
C ARG A 40 -10.57 11.05 9.43
N GLY A 41 -9.82 11.71 8.53
CA GLY A 41 -8.55 12.36 8.84
C GLY A 41 -7.34 11.43 8.93
N ALA A 42 -7.50 10.14 8.62
CA ALA A 42 -6.38 9.19 8.65
C ALA A 42 -5.47 9.40 7.43
N PRO A 43 -4.14 9.40 7.60
CA PRO A 43 -3.21 9.37 6.48
C PRO A 43 -3.28 8.03 5.74
N VAL A 44 -3.28 8.10 4.42
CA VAL A 44 -3.37 6.94 3.54
C VAL A 44 -2.33 7.05 2.43
N HIS A 45 -1.54 6.00 2.29
CA HIS A 45 -0.64 5.79 1.16
C HIS A 45 -1.07 4.54 0.40
N ILE A 46 -1.44 4.68 -0.88
CA ILE A 46 -1.70 3.55 -1.77
C ILE A 46 -0.45 3.23 -2.60
N ILE A 47 -0.04 1.97 -2.59
CA ILE A 47 0.94 1.39 -3.52
C ILE A 47 0.17 0.55 -4.56
N ASP A 48 0.18 1.01 -5.81
CA ASP A 48 -0.43 0.33 -6.95
C ASP A 48 0.61 -0.57 -7.64
N LEU A 49 0.45 -1.88 -7.47
CA LEU A 49 1.28 -2.91 -8.12
C LEU A 49 0.57 -3.54 -9.32
N ASP A 50 -0.65 -3.11 -9.65
CA ASP A 50 -1.37 -3.67 -10.79
C ASP A 50 -0.75 -3.18 -12.10
N GLN A 51 -0.59 -4.08 -13.07
CA GLN A 51 -0.01 -3.74 -14.38
C GLN A 51 -0.84 -2.69 -15.12
N THR A 52 -2.16 -2.69 -14.89
CA THR A 52 -3.03 -1.67 -15.44
C THR A 52 -2.93 -0.36 -14.69
N ARG A 53 -2.24 -0.24 -13.55
CA ARG A 53 -2.02 1.03 -12.82
C ARG A 53 -3.31 1.85 -12.64
N THR A 54 -4.40 1.16 -12.35
CA THR A 54 -5.75 1.77 -12.37
C THR A 54 -5.88 2.86 -11.32
N LEU A 55 -5.34 2.64 -10.11
CA LEU A 55 -5.40 3.61 -9.03
C LEU A 55 -4.46 4.79 -9.28
N HIS A 56 -3.24 4.52 -9.72
CA HIS A 56 -2.29 5.59 -10.04
C HIS A 56 -2.82 6.49 -11.15
N ARG A 57 -3.33 5.92 -12.26
CA ARG A 57 -3.94 6.73 -13.34
C ARG A 57 -5.13 7.55 -12.85
N TRP A 58 -5.99 6.97 -12.03
CA TRP A 58 -7.11 7.68 -11.44
C TRP A 58 -6.60 8.87 -10.60
N TYR A 59 -5.64 8.64 -9.70
CA TYR A 59 -5.07 9.68 -8.86
C TYR A 59 -4.41 10.81 -9.66
N SER A 60 -3.59 10.47 -10.67
CA SER A 60 -2.96 11.45 -11.57
C SER A 60 -3.94 12.17 -12.48
N ARG A 61 -5.18 11.69 -12.65
CA ARG A 61 -6.18 12.42 -13.44
C ARG A 61 -6.93 13.45 -12.60
N PHE A 62 -7.27 13.10 -11.37
CA PHE A 62 -8.10 13.93 -10.51
C PHE A 62 -7.29 14.86 -9.61
N HIS A 63 -6.03 14.55 -9.32
CA HIS A 63 -5.13 15.33 -8.47
C HIS A 63 -5.84 15.92 -7.25
N PRO A 64 -6.44 15.08 -6.38
CA PRO A 64 -7.20 15.57 -5.25
C PRO A 64 -6.29 16.40 -4.33
N ASN A 65 -6.75 17.60 -3.96
CA ASN A 65 -6.06 18.43 -2.98
C ASN A 65 -6.28 17.87 -1.55
N MET A 66 -5.64 16.73 -1.27
CA MET A 66 -5.74 16.00 -0.01
C MET A 66 -4.33 15.71 0.51
N PRO A 67 -3.81 16.51 1.46
CA PRO A 67 -2.41 16.40 1.90
C PRO A 67 -2.08 15.06 2.58
N ASN A 68 -3.09 14.38 3.12
CA ASN A 68 -2.95 13.10 3.81
C ASN A 68 -3.20 11.88 2.90
N PHE A 69 -3.33 12.09 1.59
CA PHE A 69 -3.62 11.03 0.63
C PHE A 69 -2.59 11.00 -0.49
N HIS A 70 -1.93 9.87 -0.67
CA HIS A 70 -0.95 9.66 -1.73
C HIS A 70 -1.20 8.33 -2.44
N VAL A 71 -0.98 8.32 -3.76
CA VAL A 71 -1.02 7.11 -4.57
C VAL A 71 0.19 7.10 -5.49
N GLU A 72 0.90 5.98 -5.52
CA GLU A 72 2.04 5.75 -6.41
C GLU A 72 1.93 4.39 -7.09
N ALA A 73 2.52 4.28 -8.29
CA ALA A 73 2.74 3.00 -8.95
C ALA A 73 4.16 2.53 -8.67
N VAL A 74 4.32 1.28 -8.27
CA VAL A 74 5.63 0.69 -7.95
C VAL A 74 5.80 -0.60 -8.76
N GLU A 75 6.98 -0.79 -9.33
CA GLU A 75 7.33 -2.05 -9.99
C GLU A 75 7.49 -3.17 -8.95
N GLU A 76 7.02 -4.37 -9.26
CA GLU A 76 7.02 -5.53 -8.35
C GLU A 76 8.41 -5.81 -7.75
N ALA A 77 9.46 -5.70 -8.57
CA ALA A 77 10.85 -5.90 -8.16
C ALA A 77 11.33 -4.93 -7.07
N ASN A 78 10.74 -3.73 -7.00
CA ASN A 78 11.14 -2.68 -6.06
C ASN A 78 10.25 -2.63 -4.81
N PHE A 79 9.11 -3.34 -4.82
CA PHE A 79 8.10 -3.25 -3.77
C PHE A 79 8.65 -3.46 -2.36
N MET A 80 9.46 -4.50 -2.14
CA MET A 80 9.94 -4.85 -0.80
C MET A 80 10.88 -3.80 -0.20
N GLY A 81 11.73 -3.17 -1.02
CA GLY A 81 12.55 -2.04 -0.57
C GLY A 81 11.70 -0.83 -0.26
N HIS A 82 10.72 -0.56 -1.12
CA HIS A 82 9.86 0.60 -1.05
C HIS A 82 8.92 0.58 0.16
N ILE A 83 8.20 -0.53 0.38
CA ILE A 83 7.31 -0.66 1.53
C ILE A 83 8.06 -0.58 2.85
N ARG A 84 9.31 -1.08 2.92
CA ARG A 84 10.15 -0.95 4.11
C ARG A 84 10.47 0.52 4.41
N ASN A 85 10.79 1.31 3.40
CA ASN A 85 11.07 2.74 3.54
C ASN A 85 9.83 3.53 4.00
N ILE A 86 8.68 3.27 3.37
CA ILE A 86 7.42 3.92 3.74
C ILE A 86 7.01 3.53 5.16
N TYR A 87 7.12 2.26 5.52
CA TYR A 87 6.75 1.78 6.85
C TYR A 87 7.52 2.50 7.96
N GLN A 88 8.78 2.87 7.74
CA GLN A 88 9.57 3.58 8.75
C GLN A 88 9.08 5.01 9.04
N THR A 89 8.47 5.67 8.05
CA THR A 89 8.18 7.11 8.09
C THR A 89 6.67 7.41 8.14
N HIS A 90 5.86 6.60 7.49
CA HIS A 90 4.42 6.81 7.40
C HIS A 90 3.70 6.44 8.70
N LYS A 91 2.67 7.21 9.05
CA LYS A 91 1.80 6.98 10.21
C LYS A 91 0.37 6.94 9.69
N GLY A 92 -0.33 5.81 9.81
CA GLY A 92 -1.65 5.64 9.22
C GLY A 92 -1.78 4.33 8.45
N PHE A 93 -2.33 4.38 7.24
CA PHE A 93 -2.63 3.19 6.44
C PHE A 93 -1.81 3.13 5.17
N ILE A 94 -1.15 1.99 4.95
CA ILE A 94 -0.50 1.66 3.67
C ILE A 94 -1.40 0.62 3.00
N LEU A 95 -2.07 1.02 1.92
CA LEU A 95 -2.94 0.14 1.14
C LEU A 95 -2.16 -0.37 -0.08
N VAL A 96 -2.16 -1.68 -0.31
CA VAL A 96 -1.44 -2.29 -1.42
C VAL A 96 -2.44 -2.91 -2.39
N ASP A 97 -2.55 -2.38 -3.60
CA ASP A 97 -3.33 -2.99 -4.68
C ASP A 97 -2.45 -3.95 -5.45
N VAL A 98 -2.69 -5.25 -5.27
CA VAL A 98 -1.76 -6.30 -5.66
C VAL A 98 -2.13 -6.87 -7.04
N ALA A 99 -1.17 -6.97 -7.96
CA ALA A 99 -1.32 -7.79 -9.15
C ALA A 99 -1.60 -9.26 -8.78
N GLY A 100 -2.49 -9.93 -9.51
CA GLY A 100 -2.97 -11.27 -9.12
C GLY A 100 -1.89 -12.35 -8.95
N SER A 101 -0.74 -12.21 -9.61
CA SER A 101 0.44 -13.08 -9.45
C SER A 101 1.21 -12.80 -8.15
N PHE A 102 1.38 -11.55 -7.77
CA PHE A 102 2.19 -11.11 -6.64
C PHE A 102 1.56 -11.43 -5.27
N ALA A 103 0.22 -11.52 -5.22
CA ALA A 103 -0.53 -11.93 -4.03
C ALA A 103 -0.01 -13.26 -3.43
N LYS A 104 0.33 -14.22 -4.31
CA LYS A 104 0.83 -15.53 -3.88
C LYS A 104 2.22 -15.44 -3.22
N ALA A 105 3.09 -14.57 -3.75
CA ALA A 105 4.43 -14.36 -3.20
C ALA A 105 4.37 -13.66 -1.83
N MET A 106 3.49 -12.67 -1.67
CA MET A 106 3.30 -11.95 -0.41
C MET A 106 2.71 -12.83 0.70
N ILE A 107 1.70 -13.65 0.39
CA ILE A 107 1.16 -14.62 1.36
C ILE A 107 2.24 -15.61 1.81
N LYS A 108 3.05 -16.11 0.87
CA LYS A 108 4.15 -17.02 1.19
C LYS A 108 5.20 -16.38 2.10
N GLN A 109 5.53 -15.10 1.90
CA GLN A 109 6.49 -14.40 2.76
C GLN A 109 5.93 -14.05 4.14
N ALA A 110 4.65 -13.68 4.23
CA ALA A 110 3.97 -13.43 5.50
C ALA A 110 3.91 -14.68 6.39
N GLN A 111 3.88 -15.88 5.80
CA GLN A 111 3.90 -17.16 6.51
C GLN A 111 5.30 -17.62 6.95
N LEU A 112 6.38 -17.01 6.42
CA LEU A 112 7.77 -17.42 6.70
C LEU A 112 8.46 -16.58 7.78
N HIS A 113 7.78 -15.57 8.33
CA HIS A 113 8.31 -14.69 9.38
C HIS A 113 7.31 -14.50 10.54
N ILE A 114 6.49 -15.53 10.79
CA ILE A 114 5.85 -15.81 12.08
C ILE A 114 6.40 -17.14 12.57
#